data_AF-A0A660SKP2-F1
#
_entry.id   AF-A0A660SKP2-F1
#
_cell.length_a   1.000
_cell.length_b   1.000
_cell.length_c   1.000
_cell.angle_alpha   90.00
_cell.angle_beta   90.00
_cell.angle_gamma   90.00
#
_symmetry.space_group_name_H-M   'P 1'
#
loop_
_entity.id
_entity.type
_entity.pdbx_description
1 polymer ?
#
loop_
_entity_poly.entity_id
_entity_poly.type
_entity_poly.pdbx_seq_one_letter_code
_entity_poly.pdbx_strand_id
1 'polypeptide(L)'
;MEFVDAVKKLFETFEHEPDVKLEWVDKYLKEISKRKGMTPRKLEEIWAYIYLFLFYQNRSEHDDLSKIPWWEYSIALQWLKENVKGWKLNIRTARKMLLTLLDFYKFLVKNGYIDNYQEIMRAVNEIAGGKRLRLLKRIPFTGEELWAIVPGKRGDKIKFKRSDYWLAILYYNNGRSWDKLIEMVDSIPSAEEKLNRINELKKKLELSGYQSPERLFFHKITDQDIEDANRWFFEKFI
;
A
#
# COMPACT_ATOMS: atom_id res chain seq x y z
N MET A 1 -29.21 -15.96 10.56
CA MET A 1 -28.63 -17.06 9.77
C MET A 1 -28.22 -16.54 8.39
N GLU A 2 -29.08 -15.78 7.71
CA GLU A 2 -28.81 -15.18 6.38
C GLU A 2 -27.55 -14.29 6.27
N PHE A 3 -27.21 -13.50 7.29
CA PHE A 3 -26.07 -12.57 7.23
C PHE A 3 -24.70 -13.28 7.21
N VAL A 4 -24.54 -14.36 7.98
CA VAL A 4 -23.28 -15.14 8.02
C VAL A 4 -23.06 -15.85 6.69
N ASP A 5 -24.13 -16.34 6.06
CA ASP A 5 -24.05 -16.97 4.75
C ASP A 5 -23.73 -15.95 3.63
N ALA A 6 -24.21 -14.70 3.76
CA ALA A 6 -23.84 -13.61 2.86
C ALA A 6 -22.36 -13.20 2.98
N VAL A 7 -21.82 -13.15 4.21
CA VAL A 7 -20.39 -12.89 4.46
C VAL A 7 -19.54 -13.97 3.79
N LYS A 8 -19.89 -15.25 3.98
CA LYS A 8 -19.20 -16.39 3.37
C LYS A 8 -19.19 -16.34 1.85
N LYS A 9 -20.35 -16.15 1.23
CA LYS A 9 -20.46 -16.05 -0.23
C LYS A 9 -19.61 -14.93 -0.83
N LEU A 10 -19.49 -13.81 -0.13
CA LEU A 10 -18.64 -12.70 -0.57
C LEU A 10 -17.15 -13.02 -0.42
N PHE A 11 -16.75 -13.73 0.64
CA PHE A 11 -15.39 -14.23 0.80
C PHE A 11 -14.98 -15.20 -0.31
N GLU A 12 -15.90 -16.03 -0.80
CA GLU A 12 -15.67 -16.96 -1.92
C GLU A 12 -15.43 -16.25 -3.28
N THR A 13 -15.68 -14.94 -3.37
CA THR A 13 -15.44 -14.17 -4.61
C THR A 13 -13.99 -13.69 -4.78
N PHE A 14 -13.14 -13.83 -3.77
CA PHE A 14 -11.73 -13.44 -3.88
C PHE A 14 -10.95 -14.46 -4.73
N GLU A 15 -10.21 -13.95 -5.71
CA GLU A 15 -9.35 -14.78 -6.60
C GLU A 15 -8.21 -15.47 -5.83
N HIS A 16 -7.78 -14.88 -4.71
CA HIS A 16 -6.78 -15.41 -3.81
C HIS A 16 -7.32 -15.42 -2.38
N GLU A 17 -6.78 -16.30 -1.53
CA GLU A 17 -7.14 -16.31 -0.12
C GLU A 17 -6.70 -14.99 0.53
N PRO A 18 -7.62 -14.18 1.07
CA PRO A 18 -7.27 -12.90 1.68
C PRO A 18 -6.53 -13.12 3.01
N ASP A 19 -5.59 -12.23 3.35
CA ASP A 19 -4.85 -12.33 4.63
C ASP A 19 -5.77 -12.21 5.84
N VAL A 20 -6.87 -11.47 5.69
CA VAL A 20 -7.94 -11.46 6.68
C VAL A 20 -8.74 -12.74 6.55
N LYS A 21 -8.60 -13.62 7.56
CA LYS A 21 -9.38 -14.85 7.62
C LYS A 21 -10.85 -14.57 7.89
N LEU A 22 -11.72 -15.33 7.22
CA LEU A 22 -13.18 -15.30 7.46
C LEU A 22 -13.51 -15.45 8.96
N GLU A 23 -12.80 -16.33 9.67
CA GLU A 23 -13.03 -16.54 11.10
C GLU A 23 -12.78 -15.29 11.95
N TRP A 24 -11.86 -14.41 11.55
CA TRP A 24 -11.57 -13.17 12.26
C TRP A 24 -12.71 -12.17 12.09
N VAL A 25 -13.22 -12.06 10.86
CA VAL A 25 -14.39 -11.24 10.54
C VAL A 25 -15.61 -11.75 11.29
N ASP A 26 -15.87 -13.06 11.27
CA ASP A 26 -17.00 -13.67 11.98
C ASP A 26 -16.95 -13.38 13.49
N LYS A 27 -15.76 -13.52 14.11
CA LYS A 27 -15.57 -13.19 15.53
C LYS A 27 -15.78 -11.70 15.80
N TYR A 28 -15.27 -10.82 14.94
CA TYR A 28 -15.48 -9.38 15.06
C TYR A 28 -16.96 -9.00 14.96
N LEU A 29 -17.66 -9.47 13.92
CA LEU A 29 -19.08 -9.18 13.70
C LEU A 29 -19.94 -9.72 14.87
N LYS A 30 -19.58 -10.88 15.44
CA LYS A 30 -20.21 -11.42 16.66
C LYS A 30 -19.91 -10.60 17.92
N GLU A 31 -18.74 -9.99 18.04
CA GLU A 31 -18.42 -9.11 19.17
C GLU A 31 -19.23 -7.81 19.08
N ILE A 32 -19.22 -7.16 17.91
CA ILE A 32 -19.86 -5.86 17.75
C ILE A 32 -21.40 -5.96 17.72
N SER A 33 -21.98 -7.09 17.31
CA SER A 33 -23.43 -7.32 17.35
C SER A 33 -24.01 -7.25 18.77
N LYS A 34 -23.19 -7.49 19.79
CA LYS A 34 -23.55 -7.41 21.21
C LYS A 34 -23.50 -5.98 21.75
N ARG A 35 -22.96 -5.01 21.00
CA ARG A 35 -22.86 -3.61 21.44
C ARG A 35 -24.23 -2.94 21.42
N LYS A 36 -24.51 -2.10 22.42
CA LYS A 36 -25.78 -1.35 22.53
C LYS A 36 -26.02 -0.50 21.28
N GLY A 37 -27.23 -0.59 20.72
CA GLY A 37 -27.63 0.19 19.53
C GLY A 37 -27.11 -0.35 18.20
N MET A 38 -26.52 -1.55 18.19
CA MET A 38 -26.20 -2.28 16.98
C MET A 38 -27.47 -2.89 16.37
N THR A 39 -27.64 -2.75 15.06
CA THR A 39 -28.79 -3.29 14.31
C THR A 39 -28.27 -4.13 13.13
N PRO A 40 -29.08 -5.04 12.56
CA PRO A 40 -28.67 -5.82 11.39
C PRO A 40 -28.14 -4.94 10.25
N ARG A 41 -28.84 -3.86 9.93
CA ARG A 41 -28.43 -2.88 8.91
C ARG A 41 -27.08 -2.21 9.20
N LYS A 42 -26.76 -1.94 10.47
CA LYS A 42 -25.45 -1.38 10.85
C LYS A 42 -24.34 -2.42 10.72
N LEU A 43 -24.63 -3.67 11.07
CA LEU A 43 -23.69 -4.78 10.87
C LEU A 43 -23.39 -5.00 9.39
N GLU A 44 -24.42 -4.93 8.54
CA GLU A 44 -24.27 -4.98 7.09
C GLU A 44 -23.44 -3.82 6.55
N GLU A 45 -23.67 -2.59 7.03
CA GLU A 45 -22.85 -1.42 6.65
C GLU A 45 -21.39 -1.59 7.06
N ILE A 46 -21.14 -2.07 8.28
CA ILE A 46 -19.78 -2.35 8.79
C ILE A 46 -19.09 -3.42 7.95
N TRP A 47 -19.78 -4.53 7.70
CA TRP A 47 -19.27 -5.60 6.85
C TRP A 47 -18.98 -5.10 5.43
N ALA A 48 -19.87 -4.31 4.83
CA ALA A 48 -19.66 -3.74 3.52
C ALA A 48 -18.37 -2.90 3.46
N TYR A 49 -18.08 -2.10 4.48
CA TYR A 49 -16.81 -1.33 4.52
C TYR A 49 -15.58 -2.21 4.66
N ILE A 50 -15.64 -3.27 5.47
CA ILE A 50 -14.54 -4.23 5.60
C ILE A 50 -14.34 -4.95 4.27
N TYR A 51 -15.42 -5.48 3.69
CA TYR A 51 -15.39 -6.17 2.41
C TYR A 51 -14.81 -5.31 1.28
N LEU A 52 -15.23 -4.04 1.15
CA LEU A 52 -14.70 -3.15 0.12
C LEU A 52 -13.19 -2.92 0.29
N PHE A 53 -12.71 -2.86 1.53
CA PHE A 53 -11.27 -2.77 1.78
C PHE A 53 -10.54 -4.06 1.41
N LEU A 54 -11.07 -5.23 1.78
CA LEU A 54 -10.48 -6.53 1.41
C LEU A 54 -10.50 -6.75 -0.11
N PHE A 55 -11.54 -6.27 -0.79
CA PHE A 55 -11.65 -6.30 -2.24
C PHE A 55 -10.57 -5.47 -2.93
N TYR A 56 -10.20 -4.32 -2.35
CA TYR A 56 -9.02 -3.59 -2.77
C TYR A 56 -7.72 -4.35 -2.42
N GLN A 57 -7.62 -4.85 -1.18
CA GLN A 57 -6.40 -5.47 -0.65
C GLN A 57 -5.99 -6.72 -1.44
N ASN A 58 -6.96 -7.52 -1.91
CA ASN A 58 -6.73 -8.69 -2.77
C ASN A 58 -6.03 -8.34 -4.11
N ARG A 59 -5.88 -7.06 -4.43
CA ARG A 59 -5.15 -6.54 -5.60
C ARG A 59 -3.89 -5.77 -5.24
N SER A 60 -3.67 -5.51 -3.95
CA SER A 60 -2.49 -4.81 -3.45
C SER A 60 -1.36 -5.80 -3.15
N GLU A 61 -0.12 -5.33 -3.14
CA GLU A 61 1.06 -6.16 -2.83
C GLU A 61 1.30 -6.31 -1.31
N HIS A 62 0.34 -5.89 -0.48
CA HIS A 62 0.48 -5.88 0.97
C HIS A 62 -0.17 -7.12 1.61
N ASP A 63 0.70 -8.09 1.95
CA ASP A 63 0.31 -9.35 2.59
C ASP A 63 0.17 -9.25 4.14
N ASP A 64 0.41 -8.07 4.72
CA ASP A 64 0.37 -7.84 6.17
C ASP A 64 -0.34 -6.52 6.48
N LEU A 65 -1.53 -6.62 7.07
CA LEU A 65 -2.33 -5.46 7.47
C LEU A 65 -1.60 -4.49 8.41
N SER A 66 -0.68 -5.00 9.23
CA SER A 66 0.10 -4.20 10.19
C SER A 66 1.13 -3.29 9.50
N LYS A 67 1.41 -3.57 8.22
CA LYS A 67 2.44 -2.89 7.42
C LYS A 67 1.86 -2.09 6.26
N ILE A 68 0.53 -2.02 6.13
CA ILE A 68 -0.13 -1.17 5.14
C ILE A 68 0.13 0.28 5.53
N PRO A 69 0.85 1.06 4.71
CA PRO A 69 1.17 2.43 5.05
C PRO A 69 -0.07 3.32 4.97
N TRP A 70 -0.14 4.36 5.80
CA TRP A 70 -1.32 5.21 5.94
C TRP A 70 -1.81 5.82 4.61
N TRP A 71 -0.90 6.06 3.67
CA TRP A 71 -1.21 6.64 2.37
C TRP A 71 -1.90 5.65 1.42
N GLU A 72 -1.70 4.35 1.61
CA GLU A 72 -2.33 3.28 0.80
C GLU A 72 -3.85 3.34 0.93
N TYR A 73 -4.36 3.72 2.12
CA TYR A 73 -5.79 3.95 2.31
C TYR A 73 -6.35 5.09 1.45
N SER A 74 -5.53 6.07 1.06
CA SER A 74 -5.92 7.09 0.09
C SER A 74 -6.03 6.52 -1.33
N ILE A 75 -5.18 5.56 -1.68
CA ILE A 75 -5.25 4.84 -2.96
C ILE A 75 -6.48 3.95 -2.97
N ALA A 76 -6.71 3.18 -1.91
CA ALA A 76 -7.90 2.35 -1.74
C ALA A 76 -9.20 3.14 -1.94
N LEU A 77 -9.31 4.31 -1.29
CA LEU A 77 -10.49 5.17 -1.41
C LEU A 77 -10.71 5.69 -2.85
N GLN A 78 -9.63 6.04 -3.55
CA GLN A 78 -9.68 6.49 -4.95
C GLN A 78 -10.05 5.34 -5.89
N TRP A 79 -9.41 4.19 -5.71
CA TRP A 79 -9.69 2.99 -6.48
C TRP A 79 -11.16 2.56 -6.35
N LEU A 80 -11.72 2.59 -5.14
CA LEU A 80 -13.14 2.28 -4.91
C LEU A 80 -14.07 3.25 -5.63
N LYS A 81 -13.72 4.54 -5.70
CA LYS A 81 -14.49 5.55 -6.46
C LYS A 81 -14.55 5.22 -7.95
N GLU A 82 -13.46 4.70 -8.50
CA GLU A 82 -13.32 4.41 -9.93
C GLU A 82 -13.90 3.05 -10.31
N ASN A 83 -13.84 2.07 -9.40
CA ASN A 83 -14.11 0.67 -9.73
C ASN A 83 -15.40 0.11 -9.09
N VAL A 84 -15.94 0.74 -8.04
CA VAL A 84 -17.15 0.25 -7.37
C VAL A 84 -18.35 1.10 -7.74
N LYS A 85 -19.24 0.51 -8.55
CA LYS A 85 -20.47 1.18 -9.03
C LYS A 85 -21.31 1.66 -7.85
N GLY A 86 -21.67 2.95 -7.87
CA GLY A 86 -22.50 3.57 -6.84
C GLY A 86 -21.75 4.03 -5.59
N TRP A 87 -20.46 3.73 -5.47
CA TRP A 87 -19.65 4.27 -4.38
C TRP A 87 -19.42 5.77 -4.55
N LYS A 88 -19.76 6.55 -3.52
CA LYS A 88 -19.58 8.01 -3.50
C LYS A 88 -18.48 8.39 -2.53
N LEU A 89 -17.32 8.72 -3.07
CA LEU A 89 -16.19 9.20 -2.29
C LEU A 89 -16.43 10.65 -1.82
N ASN A 90 -16.67 10.79 -0.53
CA ASN A 90 -16.75 12.07 0.18
C ASN A 90 -16.23 11.88 1.61
N ILE A 91 -16.00 12.99 2.33
CA ILE A 91 -15.44 12.96 3.69
C ILE A 91 -16.24 12.10 4.67
N ARG A 92 -17.58 12.08 4.57
CA ARG A 92 -18.43 11.31 5.48
C ARG A 92 -18.27 9.81 5.23
N THR A 93 -18.32 9.38 3.97
CA THR A 93 -18.15 7.97 3.59
C THR A 93 -16.74 7.48 3.92
N ALA A 94 -15.71 8.25 3.55
CA ALA A 94 -14.32 7.90 3.82
C ALA A 94 -14.05 7.78 5.33
N ARG A 95 -14.52 8.75 6.13
CA ARG A 95 -14.37 8.72 7.59
C ARG A 95 -15.05 7.50 8.21
N LYS A 96 -16.28 7.18 7.79
CA LYS A 96 -17.00 6.00 8.27
C LYS A 96 -16.22 4.72 7.97
N MET A 97 -15.74 4.57 6.75
CA MET A 97 -14.96 3.41 6.34
C MET A 97 -13.67 3.30 7.16
N LEU A 98 -12.84 4.35 7.21
CA LEU A 98 -11.57 4.32 7.95
C LEU A 98 -11.74 4.09 9.46
N LEU A 99 -12.79 4.67 10.08
CA LEU A 99 -13.09 4.40 11.49
C LEU A 99 -13.58 2.96 11.72
N THR A 100 -14.33 2.40 10.77
CA THR A 100 -14.74 0.99 10.81
C THR A 100 -13.52 0.08 10.74
N LEU A 101 -12.59 0.35 9.82
CA LEU A 101 -11.33 -0.37 9.72
C LEU A 101 -10.47 -0.21 10.97
N LEU A 102 -10.39 0.98 11.55
CA LEU A 102 -9.66 1.20 12.80
C LEU A 102 -10.26 0.38 13.96
N ASP A 103 -11.58 0.33 14.11
CA ASP A 103 -12.24 -0.50 15.14
C ASP A 103 -11.98 -1.99 14.90
N PHE A 104 -12.02 -2.43 13.64
CA PHE A 104 -11.69 -3.80 13.26
C PHE A 104 -10.21 -4.14 13.57
N TYR A 105 -9.26 -3.29 13.21
CA TYR A 105 -7.83 -3.52 13.48
C TYR A 105 -7.54 -3.53 14.98
N LYS A 106 -8.21 -2.67 15.77
CA LYS A 106 -8.13 -2.73 17.24
C LYS A 106 -8.60 -4.08 17.78
N PHE A 107 -9.68 -4.63 17.22
CA PHE A 107 -10.13 -5.98 17.54
C PHE A 107 -9.08 -7.03 17.14
N LEU A 108 -8.49 -6.94 15.96
CA LEU A 108 -7.46 -7.88 15.50
C LEU A 108 -6.23 -7.86 16.42
N VAL A 109 -5.71 -6.69 16.77
CA VAL A 109 -4.58 -6.53 17.71
C VAL A 109 -4.91 -7.10 19.09
N LYS A 110 -6.10 -6.78 19.63
CA LYS A 110 -6.55 -7.29 20.93
C LYS A 110 -6.57 -8.83 20.99
N ASN A 111 -6.83 -9.49 19.87
CA ASN A 111 -6.89 -10.95 19.78
C ASN A 111 -5.57 -11.57 19.26
N GLY A 112 -4.51 -10.78 19.06
CA GLY A 112 -3.21 -11.25 18.61
C GLY A 112 -3.18 -11.71 17.14
N TYR A 113 -4.10 -11.21 16.30
CA TYR A 113 -4.13 -11.55 14.87
C TYR A 113 -3.21 -10.69 14.01
N ILE A 114 -2.91 -9.47 14.45
CA ILE A 114 -1.98 -8.53 13.81
C ILE A 114 -1.18 -7.79 14.89
N ASP A 115 -0.03 -7.22 14.53
CA ASP A 115 0.90 -6.63 15.50
C ASP A 115 0.45 -5.26 16.01
N ASN A 116 -0.09 -4.42 15.12
CA ASN A 116 -0.47 -3.05 15.48
C ASN A 116 -1.53 -2.47 14.53
N TYR A 117 -2.03 -1.26 14.86
CA TYR A 117 -3.00 -0.51 14.05
C TYR A 117 -2.56 0.96 13.80
N GLN A 118 -1.27 1.26 13.92
CA GLN A 118 -0.78 2.64 13.92
C GLN A 118 -1.04 3.35 12.59
N GLU A 119 -0.81 2.67 11.47
CA GLU A 119 -0.96 3.27 10.13
C GLU A 119 -2.42 3.54 9.77
N ILE A 120 -3.38 2.67 10.13
CA ILE A 120 -4.82 2.98 9.94
C ILE A 120 -5.26 4.13 10.86
N MET A 121 -4.73 4.23 12.07
CA MET A 121 -5.00 5.35 12.96
C MET A 121 -4.46 6.66 12.37
N ARG A 122 -3.25 6.63 11.81
CA ARG A 122 -2.67 7.77 11.07
C ARG A 122 -3.51 8.13 9.85
N ALA A 123 -3.98 7.15 9.08
CA ALA A 123 -4.86 7.39 7.93
C ALA A 123 -6.18 8.08 8.32
N VAL A 124 -6.81 7.67 9.43
CA VAL A 124 -8.00 8.35 9.97
C VAL A 124 -7.73 9.83 10.21
N ASN A 125 -6.58 10.16 10.82
CA ASN A 125 -6.21 11.53 11.16
C ASN A 125 -5.85 12.35 9.92
N GLU A 126 -4.96 11.83 9.06
CA GLU A 126 -4.40 12.56 7.93
C GLU A 126 -5.40 12.73 6.79
N ILE A 127 -6.15 11.67 6.45
CA ILE A 127 -7.07 11.66 5.30
C ILE A 127 -8.44 12.22 5.69
N ALA A 128 -8.94 11.85 6.87
CA ALA A 128 -10.33 12.09 7.27
C ALA A 128 -10.52 12.89 8.58
N GLY A 129 -9.45 13.37 9.22
CA GLY A 129 -9.53 14.10 10.49
C GLY A 129 -10.08 15.53 10.35
N GLY A 130 -9.89 16.15 9.18
CA GLY A 130 -10.31 17.53 8.91
C GLY A 130 -11.77 17.70 8.43
N LYS A 131 -12.15 18.95 8.12
CA LYS A 131 -13.47 19.27 7.50
C LYS A 131 -13.58 18.82 6.04
N ARG A 132 -12.44 18.63 5.37
CA ARG A 132 -12.34 18.21 3.97
C ARG A 132 -11.54 16.92 3.87
N LEU A 133 -11.89 16.09 2.89
CA LEU A 133 -11.16 14.87 2.57
C LEU A 133 -9.80 15.23 1.96
N ARG A 134 -8.73 14.69 2.51
CA ARG A 134 -7.35 14.90 2.04
C ARG A 134 -6.83 13.64 1.38
N LEU A 135 -7.25 13.41 0.15
CA LEU A 135 -6.65 12.36 -0.67
C LEU A 135 -5.31 12.84 -1.19
N LEU A 136 -4.35 11.93 -1.19
CA LEU A 136 -3.02 12.18 -1.72
C LEU A 136 -3.11 12.24 -3.23
N LYS A 137 -2.69 13.39 -3.78
CA LYS A 137 -2.45 13.57 -5.21
C LYS A 137 -1.17 12.88 -5.66
N ARG A 138 -0.23 12.69 -4.73
CA ARG A 138 1.09 12.14 -4.95
C ARG A 138 1.44 11.27 -3.74
N ILE A 139 1.84 10.04 -4.00
CA ILE A 139 2.10 9.06 -2.95
C ILE A 139 3.44 9.43 -2.29
N PRO A 140 3.50 9.62 -0.96
CA PRO A 140 4.73 9.91 -0.25
C PRO A 140 5.51 8.61 -0.01
N PHE A 141 5.88 7.95 -1.10
CA PHE A 141 6.74 6.78 -1.03
C PHE A 141 8.01 7.13 -0.25
N THR A 142 8.45 6.21 0.59
CA THR A 142 9.70 6.34 1.37
C THR A 142 10.89 5.78 0.61
N GLY A 143 10.62 4.87 -0.33
CA GLY A 143 11.62 4.10 -1.07
C GLY A 143 11.73 2.65 -0.58
N GLU A 144 11.14 2.32 0.57
CA GLU A 144 11.18 0.97 1.13
C GLU A 144 10.08 0.05 0.61
N GLU A 145 9.05 0.62 0.00
CA GLU A 145 7.91 -0.13 -0.53
C GLU A 145 8.35 -1.12 -1.60
N LEU A 146 7.68 -2.27 -1.68
CA LEU A 146 7.88 -3.20 -2.80
C LEU A 146 7.48 -2.52 -4.11
N TRP A 147 8.26 -2.75 -5.15
CA TRP A 147 7.97 -2.30 -6.51
C TRP A 147 7.84 -3.46 -7.48
N ALA A 148 8.72 -4.45 -7.41
CA ALA A 148 8.67 -5.60 -8.31
C ALA A 148 9.31 -6.83 -7.69
N ILE A 149 8.86 -8.01 -8.12
CA ILE A 149 9.51 -9.29 -7.84
C ILE A 149 9.82 -9.94 -9.18
N VAL A 150 11.10 -10.27 -9.41
CA VAL A 150 11.55 -10.94 -10.64
C VAL A 150 12.30 -12.23 -10.29
N PRO A 151 12.27 -13.25 -11.16
CA PRO A 151 13.08 -14.44 -10.99
C PRO A 151 14.57 -14.11 -11.17
N GLY A 152 15.39 -14.60 -10.24
CA GLY A 152 16.84 -14.59 -10.30
C GLY A 152 17.39 -15.71 -11.18
N LYS A 153 18.67 -15.59 -11.57
CA LYS A 153 19.36 -16.59 -12.39
C LYS A 153 19.34 -18.00 -11.80
N ARG A 154 19.22 -18.12 -10.47
CA ARG A 154 19.23 -19.40 -9.74
C ARG A 154 17.83 -19.86 -9.33
N GLY A 155 16.77 -19.22 -9.83
CA GLY A 155 15.38 -19.51 -9.50
C GLY A 155 14.90 -18.87 -8.19
N ASP A 156 15.75 -18.10 -7.51
CA ASP A 156 15.39 -17.29 -6.36
C ASP A 156 14.51 -16.09 -6.75
N LYS A 157 13.68 -15.57 -5.83
CA LYS A 157 12.85 -14.39 -6.08
C LYS A 157 13.58 -13.13 -5.62
N ILE A 158 13.88 -12.22 -6.53
CA ILE A 158 14.59 -10.97 -6.23
C ILE A 158 13.57 -9.83 -6.11
N LYS A 159 13.57 -9.18 -4.96
CA LYS A 159 12.66 -8.08 -4.64
C LYS A 159 13.31 -6.72 -4.92
N PHE A 160 12.64 -5.92 -5.74
CA PHE A 160 12.97 -4.55 -6.03
C PHE A 160 12.04 -3.63 -5.25
N LYS A 161 12.61 -2.62 -4.62
CA LYS A 161 11.90 -1.62 -3.83
C LYS A 161 11.63 -0.37 -4.65
N ARG A 162 10.80 0.55 -4.14
CA ARG A 162 10.51 1.83 -4.78
C ARG A 162 11.76 2.72 -4.92
N SER A 163 12.75 2.59 -4.03
CA SER A 163 14.05 3.23 -4.23
C SER A 163 14.77 2.72 -5.48
N ASP A 164 14.64 1.43 -5.79
CA ASP A 164 15.25 0.84 -6.99
C ASP A 164 14.57 1.40 -8.26
N TYR A 165 13.26 1.63 -8.22
CA TYR A 165 12.51 2.29 -9.30
C TYR A 165 13.03 3.69 -9.57
N TRP A 166 13.18 4.50 -8.53
CA TRP A 166 13.65 5.87 -8.68
C TRP A 166 15.10 5.94 -9.15
N LEU A 167 15.97 5.08 -8.63
CA LEU A 167 17.34 4.96 -9.12
C LEU A 167 17.37 4.50 -10.60
N ALA A 168 16.48 3.60 -11.00
CA ALA A 168 16.32 3.21 -12.40
C ALA A 168 15.91 4.40 -13.29
N ILE A 169 14.97 5.24 -12.84
CA ILE A 169 14.54 6.45 -13.55
C ILE A 169 15.69 7.43 -13.67
N LEU A 170 16.43 7.68 -12.58
CA LEU A 170 17.56 8.59 -12.59
C LEU A 170 18.68 8.07 -13.49
N TYR A 171 18.98 6.76 -13.47
CA TYR A 171 19.88 6.13 -14.43
C TYR A 171 19.45 6.40 -15.87
N TYR A 172 18.16 6.16 -16.19
CA TYR A 172 17.60 6.40 -17.52
C TYR A 172 17.73 7.87 -17.94
N ASN A 173 17.30 8.79 -17.06
CA ASN A 173 17.24 10.22 -17.32
C ASN A 173 18.62 10.87 -17.41
N ASN A 174 19.63 10.30 -16.75
CA ASN A 174 21.03 10.77 -16.80
C ASN A 174 21.85 10.03 -17.88
N GLY A 175 21.21 9.58 -18.95
CA GLY A 175 21.90 9.04 -20.12
C GLY A 175 22.44 7.63 -19.93
N ARG A 176 21.82 6.83 -19.04
CA ARG A 176 22.16 5.42 -18.80
C ARG A 176 23.60 5.22 -18.31
N SER A 177 24.03 6.10 -17.42
CA SER A 177 25.38 6.06 -16.83
C SER A 177 25.29 5.96 -15.32
N TRP A 178 25.89 4.90 -14.79
CA TRP A 178 26.06 4.76 -13.34
C TRP A 178 27.02 5.79 -12.79
N ASP A 179 28.06 6.14 -13.54
CA ASP A 179 29.09 7.10 -13.10
C ASP A 179 28.48 8.48 -12.91
N LYS A 180 27.66 8.96 -13.87
CA LYS A 180 26.91 10.21 -13.72
C LYS A 180 25.99 10.19 -12.50
N LEU A 181 25.32 9.07 -12.25
CA LEU A 181 24.44 8.95 -11.09
C LEU A 181 25.25 8.97 -9.78
N ILE A 182 26.45 8.38 -9.75
CA ILE A 182 27.37 8.42 -8.60
C ILE A 182 27.91 9.84 -8.39
N GLU A 183 28.31 10.55 -9.44
CA GLU A 183 28.75 11.95 -9.35
C GLU A 183 27.67 12.85 -8.71
N MET A 184 26.38 12.58 -8.99
CA MET A 184 25.27 13.28 -8.35
C MET A 184 25.19 13.01 -6.84
N VAL A 185 25.60 11.83 -6.38
CA VAL A 185 25.57 11.43 -4.95
C VAL A 185 26.54 12.25 -4.10
N ASP A 186 27.70 12.62 -4.65
CA ASP A 186 28.72 13.37 -3.90
C ASP A 186 28.24 14.76 -3.45
N SER A 187 27.17 15.26 -4.09
CA SER A 187 26.59 16.58 -3.84
C SER A 187 25.46 16.61 -2.80
N ILE A 188 25.07 15.46 -2.23
CA ILE A 188 23.89 15.37 -1.35
C ILE A 188 24.23 14.99 0.11
N PRO A 189 23.46 15.47 1.11
CA PRO A 189 23.71 15.20 2.53
C PRO A 189 23.65 13.72 2.94
N SER A 190 23.00 12.86 2.15
CA SER A 190 22.85 11.41 2.38
C SER A 190 23.69 10.56 1.41
N ALA A 191 24.84 11.09 0.99
CA ALA A 191 25.71 10.49 -0.04
C ALA A 191 25.97 8.99 0.18
N GLU A 192 26.43 8.61 1.37
CA GLU A 192 26.76 7.22 1.69
C GLU A 192 25.53 6.28 1.55
N GLU A 193 24.37 6.70 2.04
CA GLU A 193 23.14 5.91 1.94
C GLU A 193 22.74 5.70 0.47
N LYS A 194 22.74 6.77 -0.33
CA LYS A 194 22.37 6.67 -1.76
C LYS A 194 23.38 5.85 -2.56
N LEU A 195 24.67 5.96 -2.26
CA LEU A 195 25.70 5.15 -2.89
C LEU A 195 25.49 3.66 -2.58
N ASN A 196 25.18 3.32 -1.33
CA ASN A 196 24.85 1.96 -0.94
C ASN A 196 23.63 1.43 -1.70
N ARG A 197 22.56 2.22 -1.82
CA ARG A 197 21.37 1.83 -2.60
C ARG A 197 21.68 1.63 -4.10
N ILE A 198 22.54 2.45 -4.71
CA ILE A 198 22.99 2.25 -6.10
C ILE A 198 23.73 0.91 -6.25
N ASN A 199 24.65 0.62 -5.34
CA ASN A 199 25.42 -0.62 -5.36
C ASN A 199 24.53 -1.85 -5.12
N GLU A 200 23.55 -1.74 -4.22
CA GLU A 200 22.54 -2.77 -4.02
C GLU A 200 21.71 -3.01 -5.29
N LEU A 201 21.25 -1.96 -5.96
CA LEU A 201 20.51 -2.08 -7.22
C LEU A 201 21.35 -2.79 -8.29
N LYS A 202 22.62 -2.39 -8.46
CA LYS A 202 23.55 -3.07 -9.40
C LYS A 202 23.66 -4.57 -9.10
N LYS A 203 23.83 -4.93 -7.82
CA LYS A 203 23.88 -6.33 -7.38
C LYS A 203 22.58 -7.08 -7.67
N LYS A 204 21.42 -6.47 -7.42
CA LYS A 204 20.12 -7.07 -7.74
C LYS A 204 19.98 -7.34 -9.24
N LEU A 205 20.36 -6.38 -10.09
CA LEU A 205 20.33 -6.56 -11.55
C LEU A 205 21.23 -7.70 -12.01
N GLU A 206 22.43 -7.82 -11.45
CA GLU A 206 23.36 -8.91 -11.74
C GLU A 206 22.76 -10.29 -11.39
N LEU A 207 22.15 -10.39 -10.20
CA LEU A 207 21.47 -11.60 -9.73
C LEU A 207 20.25 -11.95 -10.59
N SER A 208 19.51 -10.93 -11.07
CA SER A 208 18.37 -11.09 -11.99
C SER A 208 18.78 -11.34 -13.44
N GLY A 209 20.05 -11.13 -13.80
CA GLY A 209 20.53 -11.20 -15.19
C GLY A 209 20.09 -10.06 -16.07
N TYR A 210 19.66 -8.94 -15.48
CA TYR A 210 19.33 -7.74 -16.22
C TYR A 210 20.57 -6.89 -16.43
N GLN A 211 20.80 -6.50 -17.69
CA GLN A 211 21.93 -5.66 -18.07
C GLN A 211 21.67 -4.18 -17.81
N SER A 212 20.39 -3.78 -17.73
CA SER A 212 20.00 -2.43 -17.33
C SER A 212 18.71 -2.46 -16.50
N PRO A 213 18.52 -1.50 -15.60
CA PRO A 213 17.31 -1.41 -14.79
C PRO A 213 16.07 -1.04 -15.61
N GLU A 214 16.20 -0.55 -16.85
CA GLU A 214 15.07 -0.20 -17.72
C GLU A 214 14.18 -1.42 -18.03
N ARG A 215 14.74 -2.62 -17.96
CA ARG A 215 14.00 -3.88 -18.14
C ARG A 215 12.93 -4.11 -17.08
N LEU A 216 12.97 -3.36 -15.97
CA LEU A 216 11.99 -3.41 -14.89
C LEU A 216 10.80 -2.46 -15.12
N PHE A 217 10.84 -1.59 -16.12
CA PHE A 217 9.73 -0.67 -16.39
C PHE A 217 8.58 -1.38 -17.13
N PHE A 218 7.45 -1.52 -16.44
CA PHE A 218 6.21 -2.05 -17.01
C PHE A 218 5.30 -0.98 -17.63
N HIS A 219 5.70 0.29 -17.56
CA HIS A 219 4.95 1.43 -18.09
C HIS A 219 5.91 2.51 -18.59
N LYS A 220 5.36 3.47 -19.34
CA LYS A 220 6.10 4.64 -19.81
C LYS A 220 6.39 5.56 -18.63
N ILE A 221 7.66 5.90 -18.41
CA ILE A 221 8.09 6.89 -17.43
C ILE A 221 7.48 8.25 -17.79
N THR A 222 6.84 8.90 -16.82
CA THR A 222 6.25 10.22 -16.97
C THR A 222 7.15 11.31 -16.36
N ASP A 223 6.89 12.58 -16.69
CA ASP A 223 7.60 13.70 -16.05
C ASP A 223 7.40 13.70 -14.53
N GLN A 224 6.22 13.25 -14.06
CA GLN A 224 5.94 13.14 -12.64
C GLN A 224 6.82 12.10 -11.94
N ASP A 225 7.11 10.99 -12.60
CA ASP A 225 8.01 9.95 -12.08
C ASP A 225 9.45 10.47 -11.94
N ILE A 226 9.91 11.28 -12.89
CA ILE A 226 11.23 11.91 -12.87
C ILE A 226 11.32 12.91 -11.72
N GLU A 227 10.30 13.74 -11.53
CA GLU A 227 10.21 14.63 -10.38
C GLU A 227 10.19 13.86 -9.06
N ASP A 228 9.49 12.72 -8.98
CA ASP A 228 9.49 11.85 -7.80
C ASP A 228 10.85 11.27 -7.48
N ALA A 229 11.55 10.78 -8.50
CA ALA A 229 12.88 10.23 -8.34
C ALA A 229 13.88 11.31 -7.89
N ASN A 230 13.85 12.50 -8.50
CA ASN A 230 14.70 13.62 -8.11
C ASN A 230 14.40 14.07 -6.68
N ARG A 231 13.11 14.25 -6.36
CA ARG A 231 12.69 14.63 -5.01
C ARG A 231 13.22 13.63 -3.98
N TRP A 232 13.05 12.34 -4.25
CA TRP A 232 13.49 11.33 -3.31
C TRP A 232 15.01 11.26 -3.16
N PHE A 233 15.73 11.55 -4.24
CA PHE A 233 17.18 11.46 -4.28
C PHE A 233 17.86 12.65 -3.60
N PHE A 234 17.37 13.87 -3.85
CA PHE A 234 17.98 15.12 -3.40
C PHE A 234 17.37 15.69 -2.12
N GLU A 235 16.09 15.47 -1.85
CA GLU A 235 15.45 15.97 -0.64
C GLU A 235 15.62 14.99 0.53
N LYS A 236 15.88 15.54 1.73
CA LYS A 236 15.84 14.76 2.97
C LYS A 236 14.37 14.54 3.31
N PHE A 237 13.89 13.29 3.30
CA PHE A 237 12.61 12.99 3.92
C PHE A 237 12.77 13.17 5.43
N ILE A 238 12.09 14.18 5.97
CA ILE A 238 11.96 14.46 7.40
C ILE A 238 10.74 13.69 7.92
#